data_AF-A0A2E9M009-F1
#
_entry.id   AF-A0A2E9M009-F1
#
_cell.length_a   1.000
_cell.length_b   1.000
_cell.length_c   1.000
_cell.angle_alpha   90.00
_cell.angle_beta   90.00
_cell.angle_gamma   90.00
#
_symmetry.space_group_name_H-M   'P 1'
#
loop_
_entity.id
_entity.type
_entity.pdbx_description
1 polymer ?
#
loop_
_entity_poly.entity_id
_entity_poly.type
_entity_poly.pdbx_seq_one_letter_code
_entity_poly.pdbx_strand_id
1 'polypeptide(L)'
;MILDNTSESLLRDCTLALRGPAEKIFSHYDSVDVDGPLLHPGVDKVVTGTGWQNMLEFNALHEASLSSKPSIAVVDRATNFELRFSRGGDTVEPTIILIPEYELRKLPSGIDKANVMGFVDNSRQRHLDQIMCGTERLQTLDSLFIGQPLVDTNGRPDFEIQYRFLRHWLAGKGAWSSTGFRPHPSDQSALPADLIDRVILSDLNVDAIEDISRAGEVVGIDSFLLELSAEAGKRAFRYLERDGQVAIEELRP
;
A
#
# COMPACT_ATOMS: atom_id res chain seq x y z
N MET A 1 9.31 -1.61 -2.51
CA MET A 1 10.76 -1.73 -2.22
C MET A 1 11.49 -1.77 -3.54
N ILE A 2 12.36 -0.80 -3.81
CA ILE A 2 13.16 -0.73 -5.04
C ILE A 2 14.44 -1.50 -4.77
N LEU A 3 14.53 -2.72 -5.27
CA LEU A 3 15.78 -3.43 -5.42
C LEU A 3 16.05 -3.47 -6.92
N ASP A 4 17.05 -2.73 -7.36
CA ASP A 4 17.62 -2.90 -8.70
C ASP A 4 18.41 -4.22 -8.74
N ASN A 5 18.49 -4.84 -9.91
CA ASN A 5 19.16 -6.13 -10.18
C ASN A 5 20.67 -6.10 -9.86
N THR A 6 21.23 -4.95 -9.51
CA THR A 6 22.58 -4.77 -8.96
C THR A 6 22.73 -5.23 -7.49
N SER A 7 21.64 -5.69 -6.85
CA SER A 7 21.57 -5.99 -5.41
C SER A 7 21.62 -7.48 -5.02
N GLU A 8 21.72 -8.42 -5.97
CA GLU A 8 21.63 -9.85 -5.62
C GLU A 8 22.72 -10.33 -4.64
N SER A 9 23.95 -9.82 -4.77
CA SER A 9 25.02 -10.15 -3.83
C SER A 9 24.74 -9.60 -2.43
N LEU A 10 24.17 -8.39 -2.35
CA LEU A 10 23.80 -7.78 -1.07
C LEU A 10 22.68 -8.57 -0.38
N LEU A 11 21.70 -9.06 -1.15
CA LEU A 11 20.60 -9.87 -0.62
C LEU A 11 21.08 -11.21 -0.08
N ARG A 12 22.15 -11.80 -0.66
CA ARG A 12 22.78 -13.02 -0.14
C ARG A 12 23.51 -12.81 1.19
N ASP A 13 23.93 -11.58 1.47
CA ASP A 13 24.55 -11.20 2.74
C ASP A 13 23.51 -10.79 3.80
N CYS A 14 22.21 -10.86 3.47
CA CYS A 14 21.13 -10.49 4.35
C CYS A 14 20.43 -11.72 4.94
N THR A 15 20.10 -11.63 6.23
CA THR A 15 19.12 -12.54 6.85
C THR A 15 17.73 -11.95 6.62
N LEU A 16 16.90 -12.64 5.83
CA LEU A 16 15.56 -12.15 5.47
C LEU A 16 14.51 -12.70 6.43
N ALA A 17 13.70 -11.81 7.02
CA ALA A 17 12.48 -12.16 7.75
C ALA A 17 11.29 -11.63 6.94
N LEU A 18 10.50 -12.52 6.34
CA LEU A 18 9.52 -12.18 5.31
C LEU A 18 8.12 -12.61 5.73
N ARG A 19 7.11 -11.81 5.38
CA ARG A 19 5.69 -12.15 5.55
C ARG A 19 4.86 -11.50 4.44
N GLY A 20 3.83 -12.18 3.97
CA GLY A 20 2.88 -11.63 2.99
C GLY A 20 3.49 -11.51 1.58
N PRO A 21 3.20 -10.43 0.82
CA PRO A 21 3.69 -10.31 -0.57
C PRO A 21 5.21 -10.44 -0.73
N ALA A 22 5.97 -10.10 0.31
CA ALA A 22 7.42 -10.23 0.33
C ALA A 22 7.88 -11.68 0.16
N GLU A 23 7.16 -12.67 0.69
CA GLU A 23 7.52 -14.09 0.54
C GLU A 23 7.54 -14.52 -0.93
N LYS A 24 6.60 -14.01 -1.73
CA LYS A 24 6.56 -14.27 -3.17
C LYS A 24 7.70 -13.55 -3.89
N ILE A 25 7.93 -12.27 -3.58
CA ILE A 25 8.95 -11.43 -4.22
C ILE A 25 10.36 -11.99 -3.98
N PHE A 26 10.62 -12.49 -2.77
CA PHE A 26 11.93 -13.01 -2.35
C PHE A 26 11.98 -14.53 -2.29
N SER A 27 11.07 -15.22 -2.98
CA SER A 27 10.97 -16.69 -2.95
C SER A 27 12.24 -17.43 -3.41
N HIS A 28 13.19 -16.74 -4.02
CA HIS A 28 14.49 -17.27 -4.43
C HIS A 28 15.60 -17.12 -3.38
N TYR A 29 15.30 -16.54 -2.22
CA TYR A 29 16.25 -16.33 -1.13
C TYR A 29 15.82 -17.08 0.12
N ASP A 30 16.80 -17.50 0.93
CA ASP A 30 16.53 -18.11 2.22
C ASP A 30 15.96 -17.06 3.18
N SER A 31 14.92 -17.43 3.92
CA SER A 31 14.31 -16.60 4.97
C SER A 31 14.22 -17.34 6.29
N VAL A 32 14.32 -16.58 7.38
CA VAL A 32 14.17 -17.10 8.74
C VAL A 32 12.71 -17.15 9.15
N ASP A 33 12.43 -17.97 10.16
CA ASP A 33 11.11 -18.03 10.79
C ASP A 33 10.79 -16.73 11.53
N VAL A 34 9.74 -16.06 11.09
CA VAL A 34 9.24 -14.79 11.63
C VAL A 34 8.61 -14.92 13.02
N ASP A 35 8.28 -16.14 13.46
CA ASP A 35 7.79 -16.40 14.82
C ASP A 35 8.94 -16.77 15.78
N GLY A 36 10.17 -16.88 15.28
CA GLY A 36 11.40 -17.04 16.05
C GLY A 36 12.05 -15.70 16.45
N PRO A 37 13.29 -15.74 17.00
CA PRO A 37 14.05 -14.53 17.29
C PRO A 37 14.33 -13.72 16.02
N LEU A 38 13.89 -12.46 15.96
CA LEU A 38 14.06 -11.62 14.77
C LEU A 38 15.51 -11.18 14.58
N LEU A 39 16.27 -11.04 15.67
CA LEU A 39 17.70 -10.73 15.64
C LEU A 39 18.58 -11.97 15.84
N HIS A 40 19.04 -12.55 14.73
CA HIS A 40 20.03 -13.62 14.76
C HIS A 40 21.44 -13.12 15.15
N PRO A 41 22.29 -14.00 15.74
CA PRO A 41 23.70 -13.71 15.94
C PRO A 41 24.39 -13.32 14.63
N GLY A 42 25.21 -12.26 14.66
CA GLY A 42 25.90 -11.74 13.47
C GLY A 42 25.13 -10.69 12.66
N VAL A 43 23.87 -10.40 13.00
CA VAL A 43 23.16 -9.24 12.42
C VAL A 43 23.73 -7.95 13.01
N ASP A 44 24.38 -7.14 12.18
CA ASP A 44 24.97 -5.86 12.59
C ASP A 44 24.01 -4.67 12.43
N LYS A 45 23.07 -4.77 11.48
CA LYS A 45 22.14 -3.70 11.12
C LYS A 45 20.78 -4.28 10.77
N VAL A 46 19.73 -3.50 11.00
CA VAL A 46 18.36 -3.89 10.70
C VAL A 46 17.78 -2.96 9.64
N VAL A 47 17.18 -3.52 8.60
CA VAL A 47 16.43 -2.75 7.60
C VAL A 47 15.03 -3.34 7.53
N THR A 48 14.02 -2.51 7.73
CA THR A 48 12.62 -2.93 7.66
C THR A 48 11.89 -2.11 6.60
N GLY A 49 10.95 -2.75 5.89
CA GLY A 49 9.80 -1.99 5.41
C GLY A 49 8.97 -1.52 6.60
N THR A 50 7.93 -0.72 6.36
CA THR A 50 7.03 -0.31 7.45
C THR A 50 5.58 -0.56 7.06
N GLY A 51 5.09 -1.77 7.31
CA GLY A 51 3.66 -2.03 7.33
C GLY A 51 3.05 -1.51 8.64
N TRP A 52 1.84 -0.97 8.61
CA TRP A 52 1.08 -0.72 9.85
C TRP A 52 0.16 -1.91 10.20
N GLN A 53 -0.04 -2.86 9.28
CA GLN A 53 -1.00 -3.96 9.44
C GLN A 53 -0.49 -5.13 10.31
N ASN A 54 0.82 -5.23 10.50
CA ASN A 54 1.51 -6.34 11.14
C ASN A 54 2.51 -5.84 12.19
N MET A 55 2.86 -6.74 13.12
CA MET A 55 3.80 -6.44 14.22
C MET A 55 5.25 -6.78 13.88
N LEU A 56 5.52 -7.44 12.75
CA LEU A 56 6.85 -7.98 12.43
C LEU A 56 7.91 -6.86 12.35
N GLU A 57 7.62 -5.82 11.57
CA GLU A 57 8.48 -4.67 11.33
C GLU A 57 8.66 -3.86 12.62
N PHE A 58 7.57 -3.67 13.37
CA PHE A 58 7.61 -2.99 14.68
C PHE A 58 8.49 -3.75 15.68
N ASN A 59 8.31 -5.07 15.80
CA ASN A 59 9.08 -5.91 16.71
C ASN A 59 10.56 -5.94 16.32
N ALA A 60 10.88 -6.03 15.03
CA ALA A 60 12.27 -5.98 14.56
C ALA A 60 12.95 -4.65 14.92
N LEU A 61 12.25 -3.52 14.75
CA LEU A 61 12.76 -2.20 15.17
C LEU A 61 12.90 -2.11 16.70
N HIS A 62 11.93 -2.63 17.45
CA HIS A 62 11.97 -2.66 18.91
C HIS A 62 13.17 -3.47 19.43
N GLU A 63 13.38 -4.69 18.92
CA GLU A 63 14.52 -5.52 19.28
C GLU A 63 15.87 -4.87 18.89
N ALA A 64 15.92 -4.20 17.74
CA ALA A 64 17.11 -3.45 17.31
C ALA A 64 17.45 -2.33 18.29
N SER A 65 16.43 -1.57 18.72
CA SER A 65 16.57 -0.51 19.72
C SER A 65 17.08 -1.04 21.06
N LEU A 66 16.45 -2.10 21.59
CA LEU A 66 16.88 -2.75 22.84
C LEU A 66 18.32 -3.29 22.77
N SER A 67 18.76 -3.69 21.57
CA SER A 67 20.10 -4.22 21.34
C SER A 67 21.11 -3.17 20.90
N SER A 68 20.74 -1.88 20.87
CA SER A 68 21.56 -0.78 20.35
C SER A 68 22.11 -1.03 18.94
N LYS A 69 21.37 -1.76 18.10
CA LYS A 69 21.74 -2.01 16.71
C LYS A 69 21.20 -0.90 15.81
N PRO A 70 22.02 -0.34 14.90
CA PRO A 70 21.53 0.61 13.92
C PRO A 70 20.38 0.03 13.09
N SER A 71 19.32 0.82 12.93
CA SER A 71 18.12 0.41 12.22
C SER A 71 17.67 1.44 11.19
N ILE A 72 17.17 0.95 10.06
CA ILE A 72 16.62 1.75 8.97
C ILE A 72 15.17 1.32 8.73
N ALA A 73 14.24 2.24 8.89
CA ALA A 73 12.85 2.03 8.55
C ALA A 73 12.54 2.66 7.19
N VAL A 74 12.16 1.84 6.21
CA VAL A 74 11.76 2.30 4.88
C VAL A 74 10.25 2.51 4.86
N VAL A 75 9.85 3.76 4.66
CA VAL A 75 8.46 4.23 4.64
C VAL A 75 8.09 4.58 3.21
N ASP A 76 7.06 3.96 2.67
CA ASP A 76 6.56 4.22 1.31
C ASP A 76 5.71 5.50 1.23
N ARG A 77 4.99 5.85 2.30
CA ARG A 77 4.11 7.02 2.39
C ARG A 77 4.06 7.60 3.80
N ALA A 78 3.85 8.91 3.89
CA ALA A 78 3.62 9.60 5.17
C ALA A 78 2.23 9.30 5.78
N THR A 79 1.33 8.66 5.05
CA THR A 79 0.04 8.22 5.59
C THR A 79 0.24 7.23 6.73
N ASN A 80 -0.49 7.44 7.83
CA ASN A 80 -0.43 6.63 9.06
C ASN A 80 0.99 6.56 9.65
N PHE A 81 1.80 7.62 9.50
CA PHE A 81 3.20 7.62 9.91
C PHE A 81 3.40 7.24 11.38
N GLU A 82 2.68 7.87 12.31
CA GLU A 82 2.78 7.57 13.75
C GLU A 82 2.39 6.12 14.04
N LEU A 83 1.36 5.61 13.36
CA LEU A 83 0.98 4.21 13.45
C LEU A 83 2.02 3.26 12.85
N ARG A 84 3.11 3.68 12.22
CA ARG A 84 4.19 2.74 11.84
C ARG A 84 5.18 2.52 12.99
N PHE A 85 5.21 3.44 13.94
CA PHE A 85 6.22 3.51 14.99
C PHE A 85 5.66 3.44 16.39
N SER A 86 4.33 3.49 16.57
CA SER A 86 3.68 3.39 17.89
C SER A 86 2.59 2.31 17.94
N ARG A 87 2.64 1.45 18.96
CA ARG A 87 1.70 0.33 19.20
C ARG A 87 1.50 0.09 20.69
N GLY A 88 0.26 0.04 21.16
CA GLY A 88 -0.03 -0.36 22.54
C GLY A 88 0.58 0.53 23.63
N GLY A 89 0.97 1.77 23.30
CA GLY A 89 1.68 2.69 24.21
C GLY A 89 3.20 2.67 24.05
N ASP A 90 3.76 1.70 23.32
CA ASP A 90 5.18 1.63 23.00
C ASP A 90 5.49 2.37 21.71
N THR A 91 6.65 3.02 21.65
CA THR A 91 7.17 3.71 20.46
C THR A 91 8.57 3.21 20.12
N VAL A 92 8.81 2.95 18.84
CA VAL A 92 10.12 2.56 18.31
C VAL A 92 10.69 3.70 17.46
N GLU A 93 11.95 4.05 17.72
CA GLU A 93 12.65 5.12 16.99
C GLU A 93 13.81 4.51 16.20
N PRO A 94 13.65 4.34 14.87
CA PRO A 94 14.75 3.84 14.05
C PRO A 94 15.88 4.88 13.95
N THR A 95 17.10 4.40 13.72
CA THR A 95 18.26 5.27 13.50
C THR A 95 18.08 6.16 12.27
N ILE A 96 17.48 5.62 11.21
CA ILE A 96 17.16 6.34 9.98
C ILE A 96 15.74 5.97 9.53
N ILE A 97 14.98 6.97 9.11
CA ILE A 97 13.72 6.82 8.38
C ILE A 97 13.98 7.21 6.92
N LEU A 98 13.94 6.23 6.02
CA LEU A 98 14.03 6.46 4.58
C LEU A 98 12.63 6.60 3.99
N ILE A 99 12.36 7.71 3.31
CA ILE A 99 11.05 8.01 2.72
C ILE A 99 11.22 8.65 1.34
N PRO A 100 10.32 8.42 0.36
CA PRO A 100 10.38 9.11 -0.92
C PRO A 100 10.38 10.63 -0.75
N GLU A 101 11.20 11.34 -1.52
CA GLU A 101 11.33 12.80 -1.42
C GLU A 101 9.99 13.53 -1.59
N TYR A 102 9.09 13.00 -2.43
CA TYR A 102 7.77 13.59 -2.66
C TYR A 102 6.82 13.47 -1.44
N GLU A 103 7.13 12.60 -0.47
CA GLU A 103 6.34 12.44 0.76
C GLU A 103 6.87 13.29 1.93
N LEU A 104 8.09 13.85 1.83
CA LEU A 104 8.72 14.62 2.93
C LEU A 104 7.85 15.79 3.41
N ARG A 105 7.09 16.40 2.50
CA ARG A 105 6.20 17.54 2.83
C ARG A 105 4.91 17.11 3.53
N LYS A 106 4.55 15.83 3.45
CA LYS A 106 3.35 15.24 4.06
C LYS A 106 3.62 14.71 5.48
N LEU A 107 4.87 14.73 5.93
CA LEU A 107 5.24 14.29 7.27
C LEU A 107 4.57 15.16 8.35
N PRO A 108 4.08 14.56 9.44
CA PRO A 108 3.62 15.27 10.63
C PRO A 108 4.59 16.35 11.11
N SER A 109 4.06 17.50 11.55
CA SER A 109 4.84 18.69 11.91
C SER A 109 5.74 18.53 13.15
N GLY A 110 5.52 17.49 13.96
CA GLY A 110 6.27 17.21 15.19
C GLY A 110 7.42 16.20 15.06
N ILE A 111 7.66 15.65 13.86
CA ILE A 111 8.72 14.66 13.65
C ILE A 111 10.10 15.33 13.70
N ASP A 112 11.03 14.72 14.43
CA ASP A 112 12.44 15.08 14.33
C ASP A 112 12.94 14.74 12.92
N LYS A 113 13.31 15.76 12.15
CA LYS A 113 13.80 15.59 10.78
C LYS A 113 15.26 15.16 10.73
N ALA A 114 15.97 15.14 11.86
CA ALA A 114 17.40 14.79 11.89
C ALA A 114 17.66 13.32 11.50
N ASN A 115 16.72 12.41 11.78
CA ASN A 115 16.82 11.01 11.39
C ASN A 115 16.01 10.67 10.12
N VAL A 116 15.41 11.65 9.44
CA VAL A 116 14.63 11.44 8.23
C VAL A 116 15.46 11.76 6.99
N MET A 117 15.54 10.80 6.07
CA MET A 117 16.27 10.92 4.81
C MET A 117 15.35 10.66 3.62
N GLY A 118 15.39 11.58 2.66
CA GLY A 118 14.71 11.43 1.37
C GLY A 118 15.45 10.46 0.45
N PHE A 119 14.71 9.71 -0.37
CA PHE A 119 15.28 9.04 -1.54
C PHE A 119 14.46 9.30 -2.80
N VAL A 120 15.13 9.24 -3.95
CA VAL A 120 14.49 9.38 -5.26
C VAL A 120 13.80 8.08 -5.62
N ASP A 121 12.47 8.12 -5.72
CA ASP A 121 11.65 7.00 -6.16
C ASP A 121 11.10 7.27 -7.57
N ASN A 122 11.73 6.63 -8.57
CA ASN A 122 11.29 6.72 -9.96
C ASN A 122 10.09 5.80 -10.27
N SER A 123 9.62 4.97 -9.34
CA SER A 123 8.45 4.10 -9.56
C SER A 123 7.17 4.91 -9.74
N ARG A 124 6.99 6.02 -8.99
CA ARG A 124 5.85 6.91 -9.15
C ARG A 124 5.74 7.42 -10.59
N GLN A 125 6.81 8.01 -11.12
CA GLN A 125 6.83 8.54 -12.49
C GLN A 125 6.58 7.44 -13.52
N ARG A 126 7.21 6.26 -13.37
CA ARG A 126 6.96 5.12 -14.26
C ARG A 126 5.49 4.69 -14.27
N HIS A 127 4.84 4.65 -13.10
CA HIS A 127 3.41 4.33 -13.01
C HIS A 127 2.55 5.42 -13.66
N LEU A 128 2.88 6.70 -13.46
CA LEU A 128 2.18 7.80 -14.13
C LEU A 128 2.28 7.68 -15.66
N ASP A 129 3.50 7.48 -16.16
CA ASP A 129 3.76 7.32 -17.59
C ASP A 129 2.96 6.12 -18.15
N GLN A 130 2.90 5.00 -17.41
CA GLN A 130 2.10 3.83 -17.81
C GLN A 130 0.59 4.11 -17.83
N ILE A 131 0.05 4.84 -16.85
CA ILE A 131 -1.38 5.22 -16.85
C ILE A 131 -1.68 6.15 -18.03
N MET A 132 -0.82 7.15 -18.26
CA MET A 132 -1.00 8.16 -19.30
C MET A 132 -0.84 7.58 -20.71
N CYS A 133 0.11 6.65 -20.90
CA CYS A 133 0.29 5.92 -22.15
C CYS A 133 -0.74 4.79 -22.36
N GLY A 134 -1.79 4.74 -21.53
CA GLY A 134 -2.76 3.66 -21.44
C GLY A 134 -3.07 3.00 -22.78
N THR A 135 -2.91 1.68 -22.80
CA THR A 135 -2.99 0.85 -24.00
C THR A 135 -4.33 1.03 -24.72
N GLU A 136 -4.31 1.65 -25.91
CA GLU A 136 -5.43 1.76 -26.87
C GLU A 136 -6.03 0.39 -27.29
N ARG A 137 -5.47 -0.73 -26.79
CA ARG A 137 -5.68 -2.09 -27.29
C ARG A 137 -6.64 -2.96 -26.47
N LEU A 138 -7.18 -2.48 -25.34
CA LEU A 138 -7.98 -3.30 -24.43
C LEU A 138 -9.37 -2.72 -24.19
N GLN A 139 -10.30 -3.60 -23.79
CA GLN A 139 -11.68 -3.26 -23.48
C GLN A 139 -11.74 -2.20 -22.37
N THR A 140 -12.33 -1.04 -22.68
CA THR A 140 -12.39 0.12 -21.79
C THR A 140 -13.47 -0.08 -20.72
N LEU A 141 -13.14 0.19 -19.46
CA LEU A 141 -14.09 0.24 -18.36
C LEU A 141 -14.64 1.65 -18.22
N ASP A 142 -15.94 1.80 -17.96
CA ASP A 142 -16.49 3.11 -17.59
C ASP A 142 -15.86 3.58 -16.28
N SER A 143 -15.83 2.71 -15.27
CA SER A 143 -15.17 3.01 -14.00
C SER A 143 -14.46 1.79 -13.41
N LEU A 144 -13.46 2.04 -12.56
CA LEU A 144 -12.75 1.02 -11.79
C LEU A 144 -12.83 1.37 -10.30
N PHE A 145 -13.37 0.46 -9.50
CA PHE A 145 -13.32 0.57 -8.04
C PHE A 145 -12.10 -0.16 -7.49
N ILE A 146 -11.24 0.57 -6.77
CA ILE A 146 -10.05 0.06 -6.09
C ILE A 146 -10.42 -0.29 -4.65
N GLY A 147 -10.39 -1.59 -4.36
CA GLY A 147 -10.58 -2.15 -3.03
C GLY A 147 -9.41 -1.84 -2.11
N GLN A 148 -9.73 -1.61 -0.84
CA GLN A 148 -8.77 -1.37 0.23
C GLN A 148 -9.41 -1.82 1.55
N PRO A 149 -8.70 -2.59 2.40
CA PRO A 149 -9.14 -2.81 3.75
C PRO A 149 -9.05 -1.49 4.52
N LEU A 150 -10.09 -1.16 5.26
CA LEU A 150 -9.94 -0.24 6.38
C LEU A 150 -9.54 -1.02 7.63
N VAL A 151 -9.06 -0.32 8.63
CA VAL A 151 -8.88 -0.89 9.97
C VAL A 151 -10.08 -0.65 10.83
N ASP A 152 -10.44 -1.68 11.60
CA ASP A 152 -11.26 -1.49 12.78
C ASP A 152 -10.49 -0.74 13.88
N THR A 153 -11.17 -0.43 14.97
CA THR A 153 -10.59 0.27 16.13
C THR A 153 -9.45 -0.50 16.81
N ASN A 154 -9.26 -1.78 16.47
CA ASN A 154 -8.20 -2.65 16.99
C ASN A 154 -7.08 -2.87 15.96
N GLY A 155 -7.10 -2.17 14.82
CA GLY A 155 -6.11 -2.30 13.77
C GLY A 155 -6.28 -3.56 12.90
N ARG A 156 -7.41 -4.26 12.99
CA ARG A 156 -7.69 -5.45 12.16
C ARG A 156 -8.27 -5.04 10.81
N PRO A 157 -7.86 -5.66 9.69
CA PRO A 157 -8.47 -5.41 8.39
C PRO A 157 -9.97 -5.74 8.38
N ASP A 158 -10.78 -4.79 7.93
CA ASP A 158 -12.20 -4.95 7.62
C ASP A 158 -12.43 -4.75 6.11
N PHE A 159 -12.71 -5.86 5.43
CA PHE A 159 -12.97 -5.91 3.99
C PHE A 159 -14.45 -5.68 3.65
N GLU A 160 -15.38 -5.67 4.61
CA GLU A 160 -16.79 -5.39 4.30
C GLU A 160 -16.99 -3.93 3.91
N ILE A 161 -16.17 -3.05 4.45
CA ILE A 161 -16.27 -1.61 4.20
C ILE A 161 -16.08 -1.28 2.71
N GLN A 162 -15.13 -1.92 2.02
CA GLN A 162 -14.97 -1.72 0.57
C GLN A 162 -16.21 -2.22 -0.21
N TYR A 163 -16.84 -3.32 0.20
CA TYR A 163 -18.06 -3.82 -0.46
C TYR A 163 -19.24 -2.87 -0.24
N ARG A 164 -19.37 -2.31 0.96
CA ARG A 164 -20.36 -1.27 1.26
C ARG A 164 -20.19 -0.04 0.35
N PHE A 165 -18.97 0.45 0.17
CA PHE A 165 -18.70 1.58 -0.72
C PHE A 165 -18.89 1.23 -2.20
N LEU A 166 -18.49 0.04 -2.62
CA LEU A 166 -18.74 -0.46 -3.98
C LEU A 166 -20.25 -0.52 -4.27
N ARG A 167 -21.06 -1.04 -3.35
CA ARG A 167 -22.53 -1.05 -3.49
C ARG A 167 -23.10 0.36 -3.64
N HIS A 168 -22.62 1.30 -2.84
CA HIS A 168 -23.03 2.69 -2.91
C HIS A 168 -22.65 3.32 -4.26
N TRP A 169 -21.44 3.07 -4.77
CA TRP A 169 -21.02 3.51 -6.10
C TRP A 169 -21.93 2.96 -7.20
N LEU A 170 -22.17 1.64 -7.18
CA LEU A 170 -22.99 0.95 -8.17
C LEU A 170 -24.46 1.36 -8.13
N ALA A 171 -24.98 1.80 -6.99
CA ALA A 171 -26.36 2.31 -6.88
C ALA A 171 -26.58 3.60 -7.67
N GLY A 172 -25.51 4.40 -7.86
CA GLY A 172 -25.54 5.61 -8.69
C GLY A 172 -25.27 5.37 -10.18
N LYS A 173 -24.98 4.13 -10.59
CA LYS A 173 -24.65 3.77 -11.97
C LYS A 173 -25.85 3.18 -12.71
N GLY A 174 -25.94 3.49 -14.00
CA GLY A 174 -26.92 2.87 -14.89
C GLY A 174 -26.58 1.40 -15.17
N ALA A 175 -27.58 0.62 -15.58
CA ALA A 175 -27.45 -0.82 -15.85
C ALA A 175 -26.42 -1.19 -16.94
N TRP A 176 -26.00 -0.23 -17.76
CA TRP A 176 -25.04 -0.42 -18.86
C TRP A 176 -23.61 -0.05 -18.49
N SER A 177 -23.36 0.39 -17.25
CA SER A 177 -22.02 0.81 -16.84
C SER A 177 -21.11 -0.40 -16.60
N SER A 178 -20.03 -0.48 -17.36
CA SER A 178 -18.94 -1.42 -17.18
C SER A 178 -18.05 -0.99 -16.00
N THR A 179 -18.41 -1.44 -14.79
CA THR A 179 -17.63 -1.16 -13.59
C THR A 179 -16.68 -2.32 -13.30
N GLY A 180 -15.38 -2.07 -13.34
CA GLY A 180 -14.38 -2.99 -12.83
C GLY A 180 -14.30 -2.93 -11.30
N PHE A 181 -13.96 -4.05 -10.68
CA PHE A 181 -13.61 -4.09 -9.25
C PHE A 181 -12.26 -4.78 -9.07
N ARG A 182 -11.32 -4.08 -8.46
CA ARG A 182 -10.03 -4.63 -8.09
C ARG A 182 -9.95 -4.77 -6.57
N PRO A 183 -10.15 -5.96 -5.99
CA PRO A 183 -10.04 -6.14 -4.54
C PRO A 183 -8.60 -5.88 -4.08
N HIS A 184 -8.43 -5.59 -2.80
CA HIS A 184 -7.10 -5.45 -2.24
C HIS A 184 -6.34 -6.80 -2.31
N PRO A 185 -5.02 -6.84 -2.58
CA PRO A 185 -4.29 -8.10 -2.71
C PRO A 185 -4.31 -9.00 -1.47
N SER A 186 -4.56 -8.44 -0.29
CA SER A 186 -4.70 -9.20 0.96
C SER A 186 -6.12 -9.70 1.22
N ASP A 187 -7.09 -9.30 0.41
CA ASP A 187 -8.46 -9.79 0.51
C ASP A 187 -8.56 -11.17 -0.14
N GLN A 188 -8.78 -12.19 0.68
CA GLN A 188 -8.96 -13.57 0.24
C GLN A 188 -10.43 -13.98 0.21
N SER A 189 -11.35 -13.03 0.48
CA SER A 189 -12.78 -13.31 0.48
C SER A 189 -13.32 -13.51 -0.94
N ALA A 190 -14.33 -14.36 -1.07
CA ALA A 190 -15.11 -14.41 -2.29
C ALA A 190 -15.95 -13.14 -2.42
N LEU A 191 -16.13 -12.66 -3.64
CA LEU A 191 -16.99 -11.53 -3.92
C LEU A 191 -18.42 -11.84 -3.41
N PRO A 192 -19.08 -10.92 -2.68
CA PRO A 192 -20.45 -11.10 -2.24
C PRO A 192 -21.39 -11.41 -3.40
N ALA A 193 -22.36 -12.31 -3.17
CA ALA A 193 -23.26 -12.81 -4.21
C ALA A 193 -24.03 -11.70 -4.94
N ASP A 194 -24.35 -10.60 -4.23
CA ASP A 194 -25.05 -9.45 -4.80
C ASP A 194 -24.19 -8.58 -5.74
N LEU A 195 -22.88 -8.83 -5.79
CA LEU A 195 -21.91 -8.09 -6.60
C LEU A 195 -21.38 -8.88 -7.80
N ILE A 196 -21.50 -10.21 -7.81
CA ILE A 196 -20.91 -11.10 -8.83
C ILE A 196 -21.24 -10.67 -10.26
N ASP A 197 -22.51 -10.37 -10.52
CA ASP A 197 -22.98 -10.00 -11.86
C ASP A 197 -23.02 -8.47 -12.10
N ARG A 198 -22.53 -7.69 -11.12
CA ARG A 198 -22.59 -6.21 -11.17
C ARG A 198 -21.24 -5.57 -11.49
N VAL A 199 -20.15 -6.34 -11.40
CA VAL A 199 -18.80 -5.84 -11.64
C VAL A 199 -17.99 -6.82 -12.48
N ILE A 200 -17.00 -6.28 -13.18
CA ILE A 200 -15.95 -7.07 -13.83
C ILE A 200 -14.81 -7.19 -12.83
N LEU A 201 -14.62 -8.38 -12.24
CA LEU A 201 -13.53 -8.61 -11.30
C LEU A 201 -12.18 -8.54 -12.04
N SER A 202 -11.28 -7.70 -11.56
CA SER A 202 -9.91 -7.60 -12.09
C SER A 202 -9.17 -8.91 -11.91
N ASP A 203 -8.38 -9.29 -12.92
CA ASP A 203 -7.41 -10.37 -12.80
C ASP A 203 -6.27 -9.92 -11.88
N LEU A 204 -6.05 -10.63 -10.77
CA LEU A 204 -4.98 -10.32 -9.82
C LEU A 204 -3.57 -10.58 -10.38
N ASN A 205 -3.45 -11.26 -11.52
CA ASN A 205 -2.19 -11.41 -12.25
C ASN A 205 -1.84 -10.20 -13.12
N VAL A 206 -2.81 -9.32 -13.35
CA VAL A 206 -2.65 -8.06 -14.07
C VAL A 206 -2.30 -6.96 -13.07
N ASP A 207 -1.44 -6.01 -13.46
CA ASP A 207 -1.08 -4.88 -12.60
C ASP A 207 -2.28 -3.92 -12.40
N ALA A 208 -2.43 -3.38 -11.19
CA ALA A 208 -3.43 -2.36 -10.88
C ALA A 208 -3.27 -1.13 -11.79
N ILE A 209 -2.03 -0.79 -12.15
CA ILE A 209 -1.72 0.30 -13.07
C ILE A 209 -2.35 0.06 -14.44
N GLU A 210 -2.35 -1.19 -14.92
CA GLU A 210 -2.94 -1.55 -16.21
C GLU A 210 -4.47 -1.46 -16.17
N ASP A 211 -5.10 -1.86 -15.05
CA ASP A 211 -6.55 -1.68 -14.86
C ASP A 211 -6.94 -0.20 -14.84
N ILE A 212 -6.18 0.63 -14.12
CA ILE A 212 -6.39 2.09 -14.05
C ILE A 212 -6.29 2.72 -15.44
N SER A 213 -5.30 2.28 -16.23
CA SER A 213 -5.11 2.81 -17.58
C SER A 213 -6.36 2.62 -18.47
N ARG A 214 -7.11 1.53 -18.25
CA ARG A 214 -8.32 1.14 -18.99
C ARG A 214 -9.60 1.81 -18.48
N ALA A 215 -9.58 2.43 -17.31
CA ALA A 215 -10.75 3.02 -16.69
C ALA A 215 -10.99 4.47 -17.16
N GLY A 216 -12.25 4.82 -17.41
CA GLY A 216 -12.67 6.22 -17.62
C GLY A 216 -12.63 7.03 -16.31
N GLU A 217 -13.09 6.42 -15.22
CA GLU A 217 -13.04 6.98 -13.86
C GLU A 217 -12.46 5.95 -12.88
N VAL A 218 -11.72 6.41 -11.88
CA VAL A 218 -11.16 5.56 -10.83
C VAL A 218 -11.75 5.96 -9.50
N VAL A 219 -12.26 4.99 -8.73
CA VAL A 219 -12.95 5.23 -7.47
C VAL A 219 -12.35 4.35 -6.39
N GLY A 220 -12.28 4.84 -5.17
CA GLY A 220 -11.84 4.02 -4.03
C GLY A 220 -12.03 4.75 -2.72
N ILE A 221 -11.37 4.27 -1.67
CA ILE A 221 -11.44 4.88 -0.34
C ILE A 221 -10.22 5.77 -0.13
N ASP A 222 -9.10 5.26 0.38
CA ASP A 222 -7.90 6.05 0.63
C ASP A 222 -6.64 5.40 0.05
N SER A 223 -6.68 5.18 -1.26
CA SER A 223 -5.64 4.46 -1.98
C SER A 223 -4.68 5.42 -2.70
N PHE A 224 -3.40 5.09 -2.64
CA PHE A 224 -2.35 5.73 -3.45
C PHE A 224 -2.66 5.69 -4.94
N LEU A 225 -3.34 4.63 -5.40
CA LEU A 225 -3.75 4.47 -6.78
C LEU A 225 -4.71 5.58 -7.22
N LEU A 226 -5.48 6.17 -6.31
CA LEU A 226 -6.35 7.32 -6.62
C LEU A 226 -5.54 8.60 -6.84
N GLU A 227 -4.50 8.83 -6.03
CA GLU A 227 -3.59 9.97 -6.21
C GLU A 227 -2.86 9.87 -7.56
N LEU A 228 -2.33 8.68 -7.89
CA LEU A 228 -1.72 8.44 -9.19
C LEU A 228 -2.69 8.65 -10.34
N SER A 229 -3.94 8.18 -10.19
CA SER A 229 -4.97 8.35 -11.22
C SER A 229 -5.28 9.83 -11.45
N ALA A 230 -5.44 10.62 -10.38
CA ALA A 230 -5.66 12.06 -10.46
C ALA A 230 -4.49 12.78 -11.15
N GLU A 231 -3.25 12.52 -10.72
CA GLU A 231 -2.05 13.10 -11.34
C GLU A 231 -1.90 12.72 -12.82
N ALA A 232 -2.30 11.50 -13.20
CA ALA A 232 -2.31 11.07 -14.60
C ALA A 232 -3.47 11.67 -15.43
N GLY A 233 -4.28 12.56 -14.85
CA GLY A 233 -5.39 13.24 -15.51
C GLY A 233 -6.67 12.41 -15.64
N LYS A 234 -6.78 11.27 -14.94
CA LYS A 234 -8.04 10.52 -14.84
C LYS A 234 -8.98 11.20 -13.84
N ARG A 235 -10.29 11.03 -14.02
CA ARG A 235 -11.28 11.40 -13.01
C ARG A 235 -11.19 10.42 -11.85
N ALA A 236 -10.66 10.87 -10.71
CA ALA A 236 -10.46 10.04 -9.53
C ALA A 236 -11.37 10.48 -8.39
N PHE A 237 -12.05 9.53 -7.75
CA PHE A 237 -12.99 9.78 -6.66
C PHE A 237 -12.59 9.03 -5.39
N ARG A 238 -12.60 9.75 -4.28
CA ARG A 238 -12.35 9.23 -2.94
C ARG A 238 -13.66 9.18 -2.15
N TYR A 239 -13.95 8.02 -1.58
CA TYR A 239 -14.98 7.85 -0.59
C TYR A 239 -14.47 8.25 0.79
N LEU A 240 -15.28 9.02 1.49
CA LEU A 240 -15.05 9.45 2.87
C LEU A 240 -16.26 9.09 3.71
N GLU A 241 -16.03 8.62 4.93
CA GLU A 241 -17.07 8.52 5.95
C GLU A 241 -16.88 9.66 6.96
N ARG A 242 -17.87 10.54 7.08
CA ARG A 242 -17.88 11.66 8.03
C ARG A 242 -19.20 11.65 8.77
N ASP A 243 -19.15 11.57 10.10
CA ASP A 243 -20.34 11.60 10.97
C ASP A 243 -21.42 10.56 10.59
N GLY A 244 -20.98 9.38 10.14
CA GLY A 244 -21.87 8.30 9.68
C GLY A 244 -22.52 8.54 8.31
N GLN A 245 -22.13 9.60 7.60
CA GLN A 245 -22.53 9.85 6.21
C GLN A 245 -21.38 9.56 5.24
N VAL A 246 -21.75 8.99 4.09
CA VAL A 246 -20.84 8.73 2.99
C VAL A 246 -20.76 9.96 2.09
N ALA A 247 -19.57 10.51 1.93
CA ALA A 247 -19.26 11.58 0.98
C ALA A 247 -18.34 11.05 -0.13
N ILE A 248 -18.45 11.65 -1.31
CA ILE A 248 -17.59 11.39 -2.46
C ILE A 248 -16.89 12.70 -2.81
N GLU A 249 -15.57 12.66 -2.86
CA GLU A 249 -14.73 13.80 -3.24
C GLU A 249 -13.99 13.47 -4.53
N GLU A 250 -14.02 14.40 -5.50
CA GLU A 250 -13.17 14.29 -6.70
C GLU A 250 -11.77 14.81 -6.36
N LEU A 251 -10.76 13.97 -6.57
CA LEU A 251 -9.36 14.34 -6.38
C LEU A 251 -8.91 15.19 -7.57
N ARG A 252 -8.24 16.30 -7.26
CA ARG A 252 -7.59 17.17 -8.25
C ARG A 252 -6.07 17.02 -8.14
N PRO A 253 -5.33 17.11 -9.26
CA PRO A 253 -3.87 17.14 -9.25
C PRO A 253 -3.30 18.29 -8.40
#